data_AF-A0A397PC66-F1
#
_entry.id   AF-A0A397PC66-F1
#
_cell.length_a   1.000
_cell.length_b   1.000
_cell.length_c   1.000
_cell.angle_alpha   90.00
_cell.angle_beta   90.00
_cell.angle_gamma   90.00
#
_symmetry.space_group_name_H-M   'P 1'
#
loop_
_entity.id
_entity.type
_entity.pdbx_description
1 polymer ?
#
loop_
_entity_poly.entity_id
_entity_poly.type
_entity_poly.pdbx_seq_one_letter_code
_entity_poly.pdbx_strand_id
1 'polypeptide(L)' 'MTKEVSGLEKAIELMEEALAILVDPEDQVVAMRLSHALDLAKERLLETS' A
#
# COMPACT_ATOMS: atom_id res chain seq x y z
N MET A 1 2.97 -0.50 25.91
CA MET A 1 1.84 -0.03 25.08
C MET A 1 2.05 -0.57 23.67
N THR A 2 1.32 -1.59 23.29
CA THR A 2 1.19 -1.98 21.88
C THR A 2 0.54 -0.79 21.17
N LYS A 3 1.29 -0.10 20.31
CA LYS A 3 0.68 0.84 19.37
C LYS A 3 -0.28 0.02 18.53
N GLU A 4 -1.58 0.22 18.70
CA GLU A 4 -2.56 -0.26 17.73
C GLU A 4 -2.22 0.42 16.41
N VAL A 5 -1.63 -0.35 15.50
CA VAL A 5 -1.34 0.10 14.15
C VAL A 5 -2.69 0.41 13.52
N SER A 6 -2.85 1.62 12.98
CA SER A 6 -4.05 2.01 12.27
C SER A 6 -4.33 0.98 11.18
N GLY A 7 -5.60 0.61 10.97
CA GLY A 7 -5.96 -0.29 9.87
C GLY A 7 -5.45 0.20 8.51
N LEU A 8 -5.28 1.53 8.35
CA LEU A 8 -4.69 2.14 7.17
C LEU A 8 -3.18 1.90 7.06
N GLU A 9 -2.43 2.04 8.17
CA GLU A 9 -0.98 1.73 8.19
C GLU A 9 -0.73 0.27 7.84
N LYS A 10 -1.55 -0.65 8.39
CA LYS A 10 -1.43 -2.07 8.06
C LYS A 10 -1.78 -2.37 6.59
N ALA A 11 -2.76 -1.67 6.04
CA ALA A 11 -3.12 -1.81 4.63
C ALA A 11 -1.99 -1.33 3.70
N ILE A 12 -1.31 -0.23 4.06
CA ILE A 12 -0.15 0.29 3.32
C ILE A 12 0.99 -0.73 3.31
N GLU A 13 1.33 -1.31 4.46
CA GLU A 13 2.39 -2.34 4.58
C GLU A 13 2.09 -3.54 3.67
N LEU A 14 0.86 -4.05 3.69
CA LEU A 14 0.44 -5.17 2.83
C LEU A 14 0.47 -4.84 1.34
N MET A 15 0.15 -3.59 0.97
CA MET A 15 0.22 -3.13 -0.42
C MET A 15 1.67 -3.02 -0.92
N GLU A 16 2.60 -2.59 -0.06
CA GLU A 16 4.04 -2.57 -0.35
C GLU A 16 4.61 -3.97 -0.54
N GLU A 17 4.26 -4.91 0.35
CA GLU A 17 4.64 -6.31 0.22
C GLU A 17 4.09 -6.92 -1.08
N ALA A 18 2.83 -6.66 -1.41
CA ALA A 18 2.20 -7.14 -2.63
C ALA A 18 2.89 -6.59 -3.89
N LEU A 19 3.31 -5.32 -3.90
CA LEU A 19 4.08 -4.74 -5.01
C LEU A 19 5.48 -5.37 -5.11
N ALA A 20 6.13 -5.65 -3.99
CA ALA A 20 7.47 -6.23 -3.98
C ALA A 20 7.52 -7.66 -4.54
N ILE A 21 6.41 -8.41 -4.43
CA ILE A 21 6.30 -9.78 -4.97
C ILE A 21 5.72 -9.83 -6.39
N LEU A 22 5.17 -8.72 -6.90
CA LEU A 22 4.69 -8.64 -8.28
C LEU A 22 5.90 -8.60 -9.23
N VAL A 23 6.31 -9.77 -9.69
CA VAL A 23 7.46 -9.96 -10.59
C VAL A 23 7.04 -10.29 -12.03
N ASP A 24 5.76 -10.57 -12.26
CA ASP A 24 5.25 -10.94 -13.58
C ASP A 24 5.06 -9.71 -14.47
N PRO A 25 5.71 -9.65 -15.66
CA PRO A 25 5.49 -8.57 -16.60
C PRO A 25 4.06 -8.49 -17.17
N GLU A 26 3.25 -9.55 -17.12
CA GLU A 26 1.83 -9.50 -17.47
C GLU A 26 0.99 -8.75 -16.42
N ASP A 27 1.48 -8.69 -15.18
CA ASP A 27 0.83 -8.00 -14.07
C ASP A 27 1.16 -6.51 -13.99
N GLN A 28 1.80 -5.93 -15.02
CA GLN A 28 2.14 -4.49 -15.06
C GLN A 28 0.94 -3.57 -14.80
N VAL A 29 -0.25 -3.92 -15.30
CA VAL A 29 -1.47 -3.15 -15.06
C VAL A 29 -1.92 -3.27 -13.60
N VAL A 30 -1.76 -4.45 -12.99
CA VAL A 30 -2.07 -4.70 -11.58
C VAL A 30 -1.08 -3.94 -10.70
N ALA A 31 0.21 -4.00 -11.00
CA ALA A 31 1.26 -3.23 -10.31
C ALA A 31 0.99 -1.73 -10.38
N MET A 32 0.65 -1.20 -11.55
CA MET A 32 0.34 0.23 -11.73
C MET A 32 -0.87 0.64 -10.89
N ARG A 33 -1.96 -0.14 -10.91
CA ARG A 33 -3.18 0.16 -10.12
C ARG A 33 -2.92 0.06 -8.62
N LEU A 34 -2.16 -0.95 -8.20
CA LEU A 34 -1.79 -1.14 -6.80
C LEU A 34 -0.87 -0.02 -6.30
N SER A 35 0.11 0.40 -7.11
CA SER A 35 0.95 1.57 -6.83
C SER A 35 0.11 2.83 -6.66
N HIS A 36 -0.86 3.07 -7.55
CA HIS A 36 -1.72 4.23 -7.43
C HIS A 36 -2.60 4.19 -6.16
N ALA A 37 -3.14 3.03 -5.81
CA ALA A 37 -3.89 2.86 -4.56
C ALA A 37 -3.02 3.08 -3.32
N LEU A 38 -1.76 2.64 -3.36
CA LEU A 38 -0.78 2.86 -2.30
C LEU A 38 -0.46 4.35 -2.12
N ASP A 39 -0.26 5.08 -3.22
CA ASP A 39 -0.01 6.53 -3.16
C ASP A 39 -1.17 7.27 -2.50
N LEU A 40 -2.41 6.98 -2.90
CA LEU A 40 -3.63 7.54 -2.29
C LEU A 40 -3.74 7.19 -0.80
N ALA A 41 -3.43 5.95 -0.41
CA ALA A 41 -3.47 5.54 0.99
C ALA A 41 -2.43 6.31 1.83
N LYS A 42 -1.23 6.56 1.30
CA LYS A 42 -0.19 7.35 1.94
C LYS A 42 -0.58 8.82 2.08
N GLU A 43 -1.16 9.42 1.04
CA GLU A 43 -1.70 10.79 1.11
C GLU A 43 -2.73 10.92 2.23
N ARG A 44 -3.68 9.98 2.32
CA ARG A 44 -4.70 9.97 3.37
C ARG A 44 -4.12 9.78 4.77
N LEU A 45 -3.09 8.94 4.90
CA LEU A 45 -2.40 8.78 6.18
C LEU A 45 -1.73 10.09 6.61
N LEU A 46 -1.10 10.81 5.69
CA LEU A 46 -0.47 12.11 5.95
C LEU A 46 -1.49 13.20 6.31
N GLU A 47 -2.66 13.20 5.67
CA GLU A 47 -3.76 14.12 6.01
C GLU A 47 -4.39 13.86 7.40
N THR A 48 -4.21 12.64 7.93
CA THR A 48 -4.80 12.19 9.21
C THR A 48 -3.79 12.07 10.35
N SER A 49 -2.51 12.34 10.11
CA SER A 49 -1.39 12.25 11.07
C SER A 49 -1.04 13.58 11.75
#